data_AF-A0A6F9C5Z3-F1
#
_entry.id   AF-A0A6F9C5Z3-F1
#
_cell.length_a   1.000
_cell.length_b   1.000
_cell.length_c   1.000
_cell.angle_alpha   90.00
_cell.angle_beta   90.00
_cell.angle_gamma   90.00
#
_symmetry.space_group_name_H-M   'P 1'
#
loop_
_entity.id
_entity.type
_entity.pdbx_description
1 polymer ?
#
loop_
_entity_poly.entity_id
_entity_poly.type
_entity_poly.pdbx_seq_one_letter_code
_entity_poly.pdbx_strand_id
1 'polypeptide(L)'
;EVSDTEIMELVHSSLGRMTVIRQIFPLWRDTNIRCMRNNHRISSLLCDPQEGYLQSLEVSNLYLYDSVLMLANAFYSKLEDRKWHSMASLNCMRKSTKPWNGGWSMLDTIQKRRITGLTGMMDFRAGGSNSHVQFEILGTSYSETFGKDVKRVSQY
;
A
#
# COMPACT_ATOMS: atom_id res chain seq x y z
N GLU A 1 -8.77 6.39 -8.70
CA GLU A 1 -8.32 4.99 -8.88
C GLU A 1 -9.21 4.37 -9.95
N VAL A 2 -8.72 3.41 -10.75
CA VAL A 2 -9.54 2.82 -11.82
C VAL A 2 -9.45 1.29 -11.74
N SER A 3 -10.59 0.67 -11.45
CA SER A 3 -10.78 -0.77 -11.34
C SER A 3 -10.80 -1.45 -12.70
N ASP A 4 -10.64 -2.78 -12.71
CA ASP A 4 -10.73 -3.57 -13.94
C ASP A 4 -12.10 -3.46 -14.61
N THR A 5 -13.17 -3.37 -13.82
CA THR A 5 -14.55 -3.22 -14.30
C THR A 5 -14.75 -1.88 -14.99
N GLU A 6 -14.29 -0.78 -14.38
CA GLU A 6 -14.35 0.55 -15.00
C GLU A 6 -13.52 0.61 -16.29
N ILE A 7 -12.36 -0.06 -16.33
CA ILE A 7 -11.54 -0.12 -17.54
C ILE A 7 -12.32 -0.83 -18.66
N MET A 8 -12.95 -1.97 -18.38
CA MET A 8 -13.73 -2.69 -19.41
C MET A 8 -14.91 -1.84 -19.93
N GLU A 9 -15.60 -1.11 -19.05
CA GLU A 9 -16.66 -0.17 -19.45
C GLU A 9 -16.13 0.98 -20.31
N LEU A 10 -14.96 1.53 -19.96
CA LEU A 10 -14.27 2.56 -20.75
C LEU A 10 -13.78 2.03 -22.11
N VAL A 11 -13.28 0.79 -22.17
CA VAL A 11 -12.86 0.14 -23.43
C VAL A 11 -14.05 0.00 -24.37
N HIS A 12 -15.21 -0.41 -23.85
CA HIS A 12 -16.41 -0.58 -24.66
C HIS A 12 -16.98 0.75 -25.18
N SER A 13 -16.96 1.79 -24.34
CA SER A 13 -17.53 3.11 -24.67
C SER A 13 -16.59 4.03 -25.47
N SER A 14 -15.27 3.87 -25.34
CA SER A 14 -14.29 4.75 -25.99
C SER A 14 -14.17 4.51 -27.50
N LEU A 15 -14.06 5.57 -28.29
CA LEU A 15 -13.71 5.50 -29.70
C LEU A 15 -12.18 5.66 -29.86
N GLY A 16 -11.55 4.83 -30.71
CA GLY A 16 -10.12 4.90 -30.99
C GLY A 16 -9.23 4.22 -29.94
N ARG A 17 -7.95 4.59 -29.90
CA ARG A 17 -6.95 3.97 -29.03
C ARG A 17 -7.01 4.58 -27.63
N MET A 18 -7.18 3.74 -26.62
CA MET A 18 -7.15 4.10 -25.21
C MET A 18 -5.90 3.52 -24.55
N THR A 19 -5.27 4.29 -23.68
CA THR A 19 -4.16 3.84 -22.83
C THR A 19 -4.49 4.19 -21.39
N VAL A 20 -4.41 3.21 -20.49
CA VAL A 20 -4.61 3.39 -19.05
C VAL A 20 -3.28 3.18 -18.35
N ILE A 21 -2.92 4.14 -17.49
CA ILE A 21 -1.75 4.04 -16.62
C ILE A 21 -2.28 4.09 -15.20
N ARG A 22 -2.06 3.03 -14.42
CA ARG A 22 -2.50 2.98 -13.02
C ARG A 22 -1.46 2.36 -12.13
N GLN A 23 -1.49 2.73 -10.86
CA GLN A 23 -0.67 2.11 -9.84
C GLN A 23 -1.09 0.65 -9.66
N ILE A 24 -0.10 -0.22 -9.46
CA ILE A 24 -0.32 -1.62 -9.10
C ILE A 24 0.44 -1.97 -7.84
N PHE A 25 0.00 -3.04 -7.19
CA PHE A 25 0.69 -3.64 -6.06
C PHE A 25 1.15 -5.05 -6.44
N PRO A 26 2.31 -5.50 -5.93
CA PRO A 26 2.82 -6.83 -6.27
C PRO A 26 1.84 -7.91 -5.82
N LEU A 27 1.24 -8.59 -6.80
CA LEU A 27 0.35 -9.72 -6.57
C LEU A 27 1.16 -10.96 -6.16
N TRP A 28 0.89 -11.48 -4.98
CA TRP A 28 1.46 -12.75 -4.52
C TRP A 28 0.75 -13.90 -5.26
N ARG A 29 1.50 -14.50 -6.20
CA ARG A 29 0.98 -15.55 -7.10
C ARG A 29 0.62 -16.84 -6.37
N ASP A 30 1.33 -17.15 -5.28
CA ASP A 30 1.08 -18.34 -4.48
C ASP A 30 -0.03 -18.09 -3.45
N THR A 31 -1.10 -18.88 -3.57
CA THR A 31 -2.29 -18.82 -2.71
C THR A 31 -1.99 -19.15 -1.25
N ASN A 32 -1.00 -20.02 -0.97
CA ASN A 32 -0.67 -20.44 0.40
C ASN A 32 0.02 -19.34 1.23
N ILE A 33 0.66 -18.36 0.57
CA ILE A 33 1.35 -17.24 1.21
C ILE A 33 0.66 -15.89 0.94
N ARG A 34 -0.45 -15.86 0.20
CA ARG A 34 -1.11 -14.62 -0.22
C ARG A 34 -1.56 -13.77 0.98
N CYS A 35 -2.05 -14.41 2.03
CA CYS A 35 -2.51 -13.78 3.27
C CYS A 35 -1.51 -13.90 4.44
N MET A 36 -0.27 -14.28 4.16
CA MET A 36 0.80 -14.35 5.15
C MET A 36 1.95 -13.43 4.75
N ARG A 37 2.52 -12.71 5.71
CA ARG A 37 3.76 -11.94 5.53
C ARG A 37 4.74 -12.38 6.60
N ASN A 38 5.67 -13.25 6.21
CA ASN A 38 6.43 -14.05 7.17
C ASN A 38 5.46 -14.79 8.10
N ASN A 39 5.42 -14.42 9.38
CA ASN A 39 4.53 -14.99 10.40
C ASN A 39 3.30 -14.12 10.71
N HIS A 40 3.13 -12.98 10.04
CA HIS A 40 1.97 -12.12 10.22
C HIS A 40 0.82 -12.57 9.32
N ARG A 41 -0.32 -12.92 9.92
CA ARG A 41 -1.52 -13.33 9.21
C ARG A 41 -2.41 -12.12 8.90
N ILE A 42 -2.69 -11.90 7.63
CA ILE A 42 -3.60 -10.89 7.12
C ILE A 42 -5.00 -11.49 7.04
N SER A 43 -6.03 -10.70 7.37
CA SER A 43 -7.43 -11.10 7.18
C SER A 43 -7.70 -11.41 5.70
N SER A 44 -8.34 -12.55 5.39
CA SER A 44 -8.63 -12.99 4.02
C SER A 44 -9.36 -11.91 3.21
N LEU A 45 -10.23 -11.15 3.87
CA LEU A 45 -10.95 -10.01 3.29
C LEU A 45 -10.04 -8.99 2.59
N LEU A 46 -8.80 -8.82 3.05
CA LEU A 46 -7.85 -7.80 2.57
C LEU A 46 -6.76 -8.37 1.64
N CYS A 47 -6.72 -9.67 1.40
CA CYS A 47 -5.64 -10.32 0.64
C CYS A 47 -6.13 -11.38 -0.33
N ASP A 48 -7.34 -11.92 -0.17
CA ASP A 48 -7.93 -12.87 -1.10
C ASP A 48 -8.81 -12.14 -2.14
N PRO A 49 -8.43 -12.16 -3.43
CA PRO A 49 -9.25 -11.56 -4.49
C PRO A 49 -10.58 -12.28 -4.71
N GLN A 50 -10.76 -13.51 -4.21
CA GLN A 50 -12.02 -14.26 -4.38
C GLN A 50 -13.17 -13.71 -3.51
N GLU A 51 -12.85 -13.03 -2.42
CA GLU A 51 -13.83 -12.42 -1.50
C GLU A 51 -14.50 -11.16 -2.11
N GLY A 52 -14.02 -10.68 -3.26
CA GLY A 52 -14.55 -9.50 -3.96
C GLY A 52 -14.25 -8.16 -3.28
N TYR A 53 -14.18 -8.11 -1.94
CA TYR A 53 -13.93 -6.88 -1.19
C TYR A 53 -12.60 -6.22 -1.56
N LEU A 54 -11.56 -7.01 -1.84
CA LEU A 54 -10.26 -6.51 -2.29
C LEU A 54 -10.37 -5.56 -3.49
N GLN A 55 -11.32 -5.81 -4.40
CA GLN A 55 -11.51 -5.02 -5.62
C GLN A 55 -12.19 -3.67 -5.35
N SER A 56 -12.85 -3.53 -4.19
CA SER A 56 -13.48 -2.29 -3.72
C SER A 56 -12.59 -1.44 -2.81
N LEU A 57 -11.42 -1.96 -2.42
CA LEU A 57 -10.52 -1.23 -1.52
C LEU A 57 -9.85 -0.08 -2.26
N GLU A 58 -9.99 1.13 -1.72
CA GLU A 58 -9.16 2.25 -2.13
C GLU A 58 -7.68 2.00 -1.81
N VAL A 59 -6.77 2.50 -2.65
CA VAL A 59 -5.31 2.52 -2.44
C VAL A 59 -4.93 3.03 -1.04
N SER A 60 -5.66 4.03 -0.53
CA SER A 60 -5.46 4.60 0.81
C SER A 60 -5.56 3.54 1.92
N ASN A 61 -6.48 2.59 1.80
CA ASN A 61 -6.70 1.52 2.77
C ASN A 61 -5.52 0.55 2.83
N LEU A 62 -4.91 0.26 1.68
CA LEU A 62 -3.73 -0.60 1.60
C LEU A 62 -2.53 0.05 2.31
N TYR A 63 -2.32 1.35 2.07
CA TYR A 63 -1.30 2.12 2.78
C TYR A 63 -1.59 2.28 4.27
N LEU A 64 -2.86 2.41 4.67
CA LEU A 64 -3.26 2.49 6.07
C LEU A 64 -2.93 1.19 6.81
N TYR A 65 -3.25 0.04 6.21
CA TYR A 65 -2.90 -1.27 6.77
C TYR A 65 -1.39 -1.39 7.00
N ASP A 66 -0.60 -1.07 5.99
CA ASP A 66 0.86 -1.15 6.06
C ASP A 66 1.43 -0.14 7.06
N SER A 67 0.84 1.04 7.20
CA SER A 67 1.22 2.03 8.21
C SER A 67 1.03 1.50 9.64
N VAL A 68 -0.08 0.82 9.93
CA VAL A 68 -0.31 0.20 11.24
C VAL A 68 0.68 -0.95 11.48
N LEU A 69 0.92 -1.79 10.47
CA LEU A 69 1.92 -2.86 10.55
C LEU A 69 3.33 -2.31 10.83
N MET A 70 3.69 -1.19 10.20
CA MET A 70 4.95 -0.49 10.41
C MET A 70 5.09 0.01 11.86
N LEU A 71 4.06 0.66 12.39
CA LEU A 71 4.03 1.16 13.77
C LEU A 71 4.16 0.01 14.78
N ALA A 72 3.45 -1.09 14.56
CA ALA A 72 3.55 -2.27 15.42
C ALA A 72 4.98 -2.82 15.48
N ASN A 73 5.67 -2.91 14.34
CA ASN A 73 7.07 -3.33 14.27
C ASN A 73 8.01 -2.32 14.96
N ALA A 74 7.76 -1.02 14.83
CA ALA A 74 8.53 0.01 15.51
C ALA A 74 8.38 -0.07 17.04
N PHE A 75 7.15 -0.24 17.53
CA PHE A 75 6.88 -0.40 18.96
C PHE A 75 7.49 -1.67 19.53
N TYR A 76 7.34 -2.80 18.82
CA TYR A 76 7.92 -4.07 19.23
C TYR A 76 9.43 -3.95 19.50
N SER A 77 10.18 -3.39 18.55
CA SER A 77 11.63 -3.30 18.73
C SER A 77 12.05 -2.21 19.72
N LYS A 78 11.27 -1.14 19.92
CA LYS A 78 11.50 -0.20 21.04
C LYS A 78 11.41 -0.89 22.40
N LEU A 79 10.47 -1.80 22.55
CA LEU A 79 10.27 -2.59 23.77
C LEU A 79 11.39 -3.63 23.93
N GLU A 80 11.72 -4.36 22.87
CA GLU A 80 12.81 -5.35 22.84
C GLU A 80 14.16 -4.71 23.21
N ASP A 81 14.48 -3.56 22.63
CA ASP A 81 15.70 -2.80 22.89
C ASP A 81 15.73 -2.11 24.26
N ARG A 82 14.63 -2.17 25.03
CA ARG A 82 14.44 -1.46 26.31
C ARG A 82 14.63 0.06 26.20
N LYS A 83 14.27 0.63 25.04
CA LYS A 83 14.35 2.09 24.72
C LYS A 83 12.97 2.75 24.68
N TRP A 84 12.00 2.16 25.36
CA TRP A 84 10.64 2.68 25.40
C TRP A 84 10.57 4.00 26.18
N HIS A 85 9.89 4.99 25.59
CA HIS A 85 9.48 6.21 26.27
C HIS A 85 7.96 6.21 26.36
N SER A 86 7.41 6.35 27.55
CA SER A 86 5.97 6.42 27.75
C SER A 86 5.34 7.59 27.00
N MET A 87 4.09 7.39 26.56
CA MET A 87 3.25 8.45 26.01
C MET A 87 3.05 9.56 27.06
N ALA A 88 2.89 10.79 26.60
CA ALA A 88 2.63 11.95 27.45
C ALA A 88 1.33 12.63 27.02
N SER A 89 0.56 13.12 27.99
CA SER A 89 -0.55 14.03 27.70
C SER A 89 0.00 15.41 27.35
N LEU A 90 -0.23 15.85 26.12
CA LEU A 90 0.26 17.12 25.60
C LEU A 90 -0.86 18.16 25.55
N ASN A 91 -0.50 19.44 25.63
CA ASN A 91 -1.42 20.56 25.46
C ASN A 91 -1.03 21.39 24.23
N CYS A 92 -2.01 21.77 23.41
CA CYS A 92 -1.79 22.63 22.25
C CYS A 92 -1.95 24.11 22.61
N MET A 93 -1.26 25.00 21.88
CA MET A 93 -1.48 26.46 21.91
C MET A 93 -1.31 27.13 23.28
N ARG A 94 -0.47 26.59 24.17
CA ARG A 94 -0.10 27.23 25.44
C ARG A 94 1.35 27.71 25.40
N LYS A 95 1.65 28.83 26.07
CA LYS A 95 3.04 29.33 26.21
C LYS A 95 3.99 28.30 26.84
N SER A 96 3.47 27.39 27.66
CA SER A 96 4.22 26.33 28.34
C SER A 96 4.18 24.98 27.61
N THR A 97 3.65 24.90 26.39
CA THR A 97 3.59 23.66 25.60
C THR A 97 5.01 23.11 25.41
N LYS A 98 5.21 21.84 25.80
CA LYS A 98 6.43 21.08 25.57
C LYS A 98 6.14 19.90 24.64
N PRO A 99 7.08 19.52 23.75
CA PRO A 99 6.91 18.34 22.91
C PRO A 99 6.97 17.05 23.72
N TRP A 100 6.58 15.94 23.10
CA TRP A 100 6.81 14.63 23.69
C TRP A 100 8.32 14.30 23.68
N ASN A 101 8.88 14.08 24.86
CA ASN A 101 10.31 13.76 25.03
C ASN A 101 10.76 12.52 24.23
N GLY A 102 9.87 11.53 24.05
CA GLY A 102 10.15 10.33 23.27
C GLY A 102 9.99 10.49 21.75
N GLY A 103 9.49 11.65 21.28
CA GLY A 103 9.07 11.85 19.89
C GLY A 103 10.19 11.63 18.87
N TRP A 104 11.36 12.24 19.10
CA TRP A 104 12.51 12.07 18.20
C TRP A 104 13.01 10.63 18.13
N SER A 105 13.12 9.97 19.29
CA SER A 105 13.57 8.58 19.39
C SER A 105 12.59 7.64 18.68
N MET A 106 11.28 7.87 18.81
CA MET A 106 10.25 7.08 18.14
C MET A 106 10.25 7.32 16.62
N LEU A 107 10.30 8.59 16.19
CA LEU A 107 10.33 8.96 14.78
C LEU A 107 11.54 8.33 14.06
N ASP A 108 12.73 8.42 14.64
CA ASP A 108 13.95 7.78 14.10
C ASP A 108 13.78 6.27 13.95
N THR A 109 13.09 5.62 14.91
CA THR A 109 12.83 4.18 14.83
C THR A 109 11.86 3.84 13.71
N ILE A 110 10.76 4.60 13.57
CA ILE A 110 9.77 4.38 12.50
C ILE A 110 10.43 4.59 11.13
N GLN A 111 11.21 5.66 10.96
CA GLN A 111 11.88 5.98 9.69
C GLN A 111 12.88 4.90 9.23
N LYS A 112 13.48 4.16 10.17
CA LYS A 112 14.42 3.07 9.86
C LYS A 112 13.75 1.72 9.65
N ARG A 113 12.44 1.60 9.87
CA ARG A 113 11.73 0.33 9.66
C ARG A 113 11.50 0.06 8.18
N ARG A 114 11.46 -1.23 7.87
CA ARG A 114 11.09 -1.78 6.59
C ARG A 114 10.14 -2.94 6.83
N ILE A 115 9.03 -2.97 6.12
CA ILE A 115 8.03 -4.05 6.20
C ILE A 115 7.70 -4.58 4.80
N THR A 116 6.99 -5.70 4.76
CA THR A 116 6.34 -6.22 3.55
C THR A 116 4.87 -6.45 3.87
N GLY A 117 3.97 -5.71 3.21
CA GLY A 117 2.54 -5.66 3.52
C GLY A 117 1.66 -5.87 2.29
N LEU A 118 0.53 -5.16 2.24
CA LEU A 118 -0.40 -5.17 1.11
C LEU A 118 0.13 -4.38 -0.08
N THR A 119 0.87 -3.30 0.16
CA THR A 119 1.45 -2.45 -0.89
C THR A 119 2.77 -2.99 -1.46
N GLY A 120 3.23 -4.14 -0.97
CA GLY A 120 4.54 -4.68 -1.24
C GLY A 120 5.55 -4.27 -0.17
N MET A 121 6.72 -3.82 -0.59
CA MET A 121 7.72 -3.31 0.35
C MET A 121 7.37 -1.87 0.73
N MET A 122 7.43 -1.55 2.02
CA MET A 122 7.34 -0.18 2.52
C MET A 122 8.56 0.11 3.39
N ASP A 123 9.23 1.21 3.11
CA ASP A 123 10.30 1.82 3.90
C ASP A 123 10.27 3.35 3.72
N PHE A 124 11.15 4.06 4.41
CA PHE A 124 11.29 5.51 4.26
C PHE A 124 12.71 5.86 3.80
N ARG A 125 12.81 6.72 2.78
CA ARG A 125 14.06 7.38 2.41
C ARG A 125 14.49 8.38 3.48
N ALA A 126 15.70 8.92 3.36
CA ALA A 126 16.21 9.98 4.24
C ALA A 126 15.27 11.20 4.35
N GLY A 127 14.49 11.50 3.30
CA GLY A 127 13.47 12.55 3.31
C GLY A 127 12.13 12.19 3.96
N GLY A 128 11.99 10.98 4.52
CA GLY A 128 10.77 10.52 5.18
C GLY A 128 9.65 10.03 4.24
N SER A 129 9.93 9.85 2.94
CA SER A 129 8.96 9.39 1.95
C SER A 129 9.13 7.91 1.61
N ASN A 130 8.02 7.20 1.41
CA ASN A 130 8.05 5.89 0.76
C ASN A 130 8.50 6.04 -0.70
N SER A 131 9.29 5.09 -1.19
CA SER A 131 9.83 5.13 -2.54
C SER A 131 9.41 4.00 -3.46
N HIS A 132 8.61 3.08 -2.94
CA HIS A 132 8.10 1.95 -3.68
C HIS A 132 6.77 2.32 -4.33
N VAL A 133 6.77 2.40 -5.65
CA VAL A 133 5.57 2.56 -6.47
C VAL A 133 5.79 1.80 -7.77
N GLN A 134 4.75 1.11 -8.24
CA GLN A 134 4.76 0.42 -9.53
C GLN A 134 3.52 0.84 -10.32
N PHE A 135 3.67 0.92 -11.63
CA PHE A 135 2.60 1.22 -12.56
C PHE A 135 2.48 0.12 -13.61
N GLU A 136 1.26 -0.18 -14.02
CA GLU A 136 1.02 -0.90 -15.26
C GLU A 136 0.48 0.05 -16.33
N ILE A 137 0.83 -0.27 -17.57
CA ILE A 137 0.29 0.39 -18.75
C ILE A 137 -0.56 -0.63 -19.49
N LEU A 138 -1.85 -0.33 -19.63
CA LEU A 138 -2.79 -1.10 -20.42
C LEU A 138 -3.11 -0.32 -21.70
N GLY A 139 -3.21 -1.03 -22.82
CA GLY A 139 -3.57 -0.43 -24.10
C GLY A 139 -4.71 -1.21 -24.74
N THR A 140 -5.62 -0.51 -25.40
CA THR A 140 -6.62 -1.18 -26.24
C THR A 140 -5.98 -1.74 -27.50
N SER A 141 -6.38 -2.95 -27.85
CA SER A 141 -6.09 -3.59 -29.14
C SER A 141 -7.39 -3.82 -29.89
N TYR A 142 -7.38 -3.55 -31.18
CA TYR A 142 -8.50 -3.79 -32.07
C TYR A 142 -8.19 -5.03 -32.92
N SER A 143 -9.09 -6.01 -32.90
CA SER A 143 -9.07 -7.13 -33.82
C SER A 143 -10.40 -7.24 -34.53
N GLU A 144 -10.38 -7.43 -35.85
CA GLU A 144 -11.58 -7.69 -36.65
C GLU A 144 -12.31 -8.97 -36.22
N THR A 145 -11.59 -9.95 -35.64
CA THR A 145 -12.14 -11.25 -35.21
C THR A 145 -12.53 -11.31 -33.73
N PHE A 146 -11.91 -10.51 -32.87
CA PHE A 146 -12.08 -10.59 -31.41
C PHE A 146 -12.71 -9.33 -30.79
N GLY A 147 -12.99 -8.29 -31.58
CA GLY A 147 -13.51 -7.02 -31.08
C GLY A 147 -12.44 -6.15 -30.41
N LYS A 148 -12.89 -5.22 -29.55
CA LYS A 148 -11.99 -4.39 -28.72
C LYS A 148 -11.61 -5.17 -27.47
N ASP A 149 -10.31 -5.23 -27.19
CA ASP A 149 -9.76 -5.86 -25.99
C ASP A 149 -8.73 -4.91 -25.33
N VAL A 150 -8.37 -5.17 -24.08
CA VAL A 150 -7.34 -4.42 -23.35
C VAL A 150 -6.25 -5.37 -22.87
N LYS A 151 -4.99 -5.01 -23.13
CA LYS A 151 -3.84 -5.84 -22.75
C LYS A 151 -2.78 -5.01 -22.05
N ARG A 152 -2.07 -5.63 -21.12
CA ARG A 152 -0.88 -5.02 -20.51
C ARG A 152 0.21 -4.91 -21.56
N VAL A 153 0.67 -3.68 -21.81
CA VAL A 153 1.73 -3.37 -22.78
C VAL A 153 3.08 -3.10 -22.11
N SER A 154 3.08 -2.67 -20.84
CA SER A 154 4.31 -2.46 -20.06
C SER A 154 4.02 -2.44 -18.56
N GLN A 155 5.06 -2.60 -17.74
CA GLN A 155 5.04 -2.44 -16.29
C GLN A 155 6.32 -1.72 -15.85
N TYR A 156 6.20 -0.75 -14.93
CA TYR A 156 7.30 0.07 -14.40
C TYR A 156 7.29 0.09 -12.88
#